data_AF-A0A6N6KSZ2-F1
#
_entry.id   AF-A0A6N6KSZ2-F1
#
_cell.length_a   1.000
_cell.length_b   1.000
_cell.length_c   1.000
_cell.angle_alpha   90.00
_cell.angle_beta   90.00
_cell.angle_gamma   90.00
#
_symmetry.space_group_name_H-M   'P 1'
#
loop_
_entity.id
_entity.type
_entity.pdbx_description
1 polymer ?
#
loop_
_entity_poly.entity_id
_entity_poly.type
_entity_poly.pdbx_seq_one_letter_code
_entity_poly.pdbx_strand_id
1 'polypeptide(L)'
;MSRKFILSLAGVFLVLAMAAGSQTTAEASRALDRKFPPPIEIELEFDKTYEVNIGRAGVHIPNSAMQGTLVFWKEEGNLRNYSSYHVFTQAWANVEAFDPQGKQFDRVFGNVQMFFDLDVLQRRVYDEGSEKNMNIWYFNTFEGGWRKCPTGLANPGRSVAPYGRLVCPITDFGRYGIAWTLPTLQMKLEKQMGTSP
;
A
#
# COMPACT_ATOMS: atom_id res chain seq x y z
N MET A 1 -23.13 -87.37 -13.70
CA MET A 1 -23.77 -87.25 -12.36
C MET A 1 -22.88 -86.34 -11.51
N SER A 2 -23.06 -85.02 -11.55
CA SER A 2 -23.97 -84.21 -10.70
C SER A 2 -23.66 -84.28 -9.20
N ARG A 3 -23.04 -83.22 -8.67
CA ARG A 3 -23.46 -82.40 -7.51
C ARG A 3 -22.29 -81.46 -7.14
N LYS A 4 -22.35 -80.17 -7.46
CA LYS A 4 -23.12 -79.05 -6.85
C LYS A 4 -22.16 -78.15 -6.04
N PHE A 5 -21.84 -77.01 -6.63
CA PHE A 5 -21.39 -75.77 -5.99
C PHE A 5 -22.32 -75.37 -4.85
N ILE A 6 -21.75 -74.94 -3.71
CA ILE A 6 -22.41 -74.03 -2.76
C ILE A 6 -21.36 -73.00 -2.29
N LEU A 7 -21.65 -71.73 -2.58
CA LEU A 7 -21.02 -70.53 -2.03
C LEU A 7 -21.43 -70.33 -0.56
N SER A 8 -20.55 -69.75 0.26
CA SER A 8 -20.91 -68.82 1.34
C SER A 8 -19.66 -68.02 1.73
N LEU A 9 -19.53 -66.75 1.35
CA LEU A 9 -19.95 -65.53 2.05
C LEU A 9 -19.37 -65.35 3.46
N ALA A 10 -18.33 -64.53 3.55
CA ALA A 10 -18.08 -63.48 4.57
C ALA A 10 -16.65 -62.93 4.33
N GLY A 11 -16.39 -61.70 3.92
CA GLY A 11 -17.24 -60.51 3.90
C GLY A 11 -17.06 -59.67 5.16
N VAL A 12 -15.85 -59.17 5.42
CA VAL A 12 -15.66 -57.95 6.24
C VAL A 12 -14.55 -57.11 5.61
N PHE A 13 -14.98 -56.13 4.81
CA PHE A 13 -14.16 -55.01 4.38
C PHE A 13 -13.88 -54.12 5.60
N LEU A 14 -12.62 -54.05 6.03
CA LEU A 14 -12.16 -53.03 6.96
C LEU A 14 -11.68 -51.82 6.13
N VAL A 15 -12.60 -50.95 5.73
CA VAL A 15 -12.24 -49.62 5.22
C VAL A 15 -12.32 -48.66 6.40
N LEU A 16 -11.19 -48.46 7.08
CA LEU A 16 -11.07 -47.34 8.01
C LEU A 16 -11.06 -46.05 7.17
N ALA A 17 -12.14 -45.28 7.30
CA ALA A 17 -12.21 -43.91 6.84
C ALA A 17 -11.25 -43.04 7.66
N MET A 18 -10.05 -42.77 7.13
CA MET A 18 -9.25 -41.62 7.56
C MET A 18 -9.67 -40.40 6.74
N ALA A 19 -10.80 -39.81 7.12
CA ALA A 19 -11.17 -38.46 6.70
C ALA A 19 -11.21 -37.59 7.95
N ALA A 20 -10.03 -37.37 8.56
CA ALA A 20 -9.87 -36.44 9.66
C ALA A 20 -8.65 -35.55 9.37
N GLY A 21 -8.93 -34.27 9.10
CA GLY A 21 -7.98 -33.19 9.37
C GLY A 21 -7.00 -32.83 8.26
N SER A 22 -7.49 -32.27 7.15
CA SER A 22 -6.64 -31.53 6.20
C SER A 22 -7.25 -30.18 5.82
N GLN A 23 -7.72 -29.39 6.79
CA GLN A 23 -8.24 -28.04 6.51
C GLN A 23 -7.75 -26.93 7.45
N THR A 24 -6.64 -27.11 8.18
CA THR A 24 -6.18 -26.04 9.10
C THR A 24 -4.75 -25.56 8.92
N THR A 25 -3.93 -26.19 8.06
CA THR A 25 -2.52 -25.79 7.89
C THR A 25 -2.30 -24.77 6.77
N ALA A 26 -3.15 -24.73 5.74
CA ALA A 26 -2.99 -23.77 4.65
C ALA A 26 -3.38 -22.33 5.05
N GLU A 27 -4.38 -22.17 5.91
CA GLU A 27 -4.81 -20.85 6.41
C GLU A 27 -3.88 -20.33 7.51
N ALA A 28 -3.43 -21.21 8.42
CA ALA A 28 -2.47 -20.85 9.46
C ALA A 28 -1.10 -20.46 8.88
N SER A 29 -0.62 -21.16 7.83
CA SER A 29 0.62 -20.79 7.15
C SER A 29 0.49 -19.51 6.32
N ARG A 30 -0.70 -19.20 5.77
CA ARG A 30 -0.94 -17.92 5.08
C ARG A 30 -1.08 -16.73 6.02
N ALA A 31 -1.47 -16.97 7.28
CA ALA A 31 -1.57 -15.94 8.31
C ALA A 31 -0.20 -15.57 8.93
N LEU A 32 0.77 -16.50 8.95
CA LEU A 32 2.11 -16.25 9.52
C LEU A 32 3.06 -15.47 8.61
N ASP A 33 2.86 -15.48 7.28
CA ASP A 33 3.78 -14.86 6.31
C ASP A 33 3.44 -13.42 5.89
N ARG A 34 2.29 -12.88 6.35
CA ARG A 34 1.83 -11.56 5.89
C ARG A 34 2.37 -10.44 6.78
N LYS A 35 3.51 -9.87 6.37
CA LYS A 35 4.09 -8.64 6.96
C LYS A 35 3.15 -7.43 6.92
N PHE A 36 2.17 -7.44 6.02
CA PHE A 36 1.15 -6.39 5.88
C PHE A 36 -0.26 -7.00 5.86
N PRO A 37 -1.29 -6.25 6.33
CA PRO A 37 -2.68 -6.67 6.19
C PRO A 37 -3.06 -6.83 4.71
N PRO A 38 -4.12 -7.60 4.40
CA PRO A 38 -4.63 -7.71 3.04
C PRO A 38 -5.04 -6.33 2.48
N PRO A 39 -5.12 -6.19 1.14
CA PRO A 39 -5.71 -5.01 0.52
C PRO A 39 -7.10 -4.68 1.08
N ILE A 40 -7.38 -3.39 1.23
CA ILE A 40 -8.71 -2.88 1.54
C ILE A 40 -9.37 -2.49 0.22
N GLU A 41 -10.59 -2.98 0.01
CA GLU A 41 -11.44 -2.63 -1.12
C GLU A 41 -12.62 -1.81 -0.63
N ILE A 42 -12.91 -0.68 -1.27
CA ILE A 42 -14.10 0.12 -0.99
C ILE A 42 -14.88 0.38 -2.27
N GLU A 43 -16.20 0.25 -2.21
CA GLU A 43 -17.08 0.68 -3.29
C GLU A 43 -17.20 2.21 -3.26
N LEU A 44 -16.83 2.84 -4.37
CA LEU A 44 -16.95 4.26 -4.63
C LEU A 44 -18.31 4.57 -5.23
N GLU A 45 -18.96 5.55 -4.65
CA GLU A 45 -20.18 6.18 -5.14
C GLU A 45 -19.92 7.67 -5.36
N PHE A 46 -20.66 8.29 -6.27
CA PHE A 46 -20.59 9.73 -6.51
C PHE A 46 -21.00 10.53 -5.27
N ASP A 47 -20.35 11.67 -5.10
CA ASP A 47 -20.63 12.65 -4.06
C ASP A 47 -20.50 12.15 -2.61
N LYS A 48 -19.78 11.04 -2.41
CA LYS A 48 -19.44 10.50 -1.09
C LYS A 48 -18.03 10.86 -0.67
N THR A 49 -17.84 10.96 0.65
CA THR A 49 -16.54 11.13 1.28
C THR A 49 -16.00 9.79 1.74
N TYR A 50 -14.73 9.52 1.45
CA TYR A 50 -14.01 8.32 1.89
C TYR A 50 -12.70 8.67 2.57
N GLU A 51 -12.38 8.00 3.67
CA GLU A 51 -11.03 7.96 4.23
C GLU A 51 -10.67 6.49 4.51
N VAL A 52 -9.66 5.97 3.82
CA VAL A 52 -9.18 4.59 3.96
C VAL A 52 -7.74 4.62 4.39
N ASN A 53 -7.39 3.90 5.45
CA ASN A 53 -6.01 3.88 5.95
C ASN A 53 -5.56 2.50 6.42
N ILE A 54 -4.26 2.24 6.24
CA ILE A 54 -3.56 1.07 6.75
C ILE A 54 -2.37 1.57 7.57
N GLY A 55 -2.50 1.52 8.89
CA GLY A 55 -1.55 2.15 9.80
C GLY A 55 -1.53 3.67 9.58
N ARG A 56 -0.36 4.20 9.19
CA ARG A 56 -0.07 5.63 9.07
C ARG A 56 -0.07 6.14 7.63
N ALA A 57 -0.61 5.36 6.69
CA ALA A 57 -0.79 5.76 5.30
C ALA A 57 -2.24 5.56 4.90
N GLY A 58 -2.77 6.42 4.04
CA GLY A 58 -4.15 6.31 3.59
C GLY A 58 -4.49 7.18 2.40
N VAL A 59 -5.72 7.02 1.94
CA VAL A 59 -6.33 7.78 0.86
C VAL A 59 -7.56 8.49 1.40
N HIS A 60 -7.69 9.78 1.10
CA HIS A 60 -8.83 10.61 1.43
C HIS A 60 -9.46 11.15 0.14
N ILE A 61 -10.77 10.94 -0.01
CA ILE A 61 -11.59 11.39 -1.13
C ILE A 61 -12.71 12.24 -0.54
N PRO A 62 -12.57 13.57 -0.43
CA PRO A 62 -13.59 14.42 0.19
C PRO A 62 -14.92 14.43 -0.57
N ASN A 63 -14.87 14.35 -1.90
CA ASN A 63 -16.05 14.35 -2.76
C ASN A 63 -15.77 13.49 -4.00
N SER A 64 -16.19 12.23 -3.98
CA SER A 64 -15.89 11.28 -5.05
C SER A 64 -16.53 11.69 -6.36
N ALA A 65 -15.71 11.89 -7.40
CA ALA A 65 -16.15 12.10 -8.77
C ALA A 65 -16.08 10.79 -9.60
N MET A 66 -16.08 9.65 -8.93
CA MET A 66 -15.93 8.32 -9.52
C MET A 66 -16.92 7.34 -8.91
N GLN A 67 -17.32 6.34 -9.71
CA GLN A 67 -18.03 5.15 -9.26
C GLN A 67 -17.22 3.92 -9.63
N GLY A 68 -17.16 2.93 -8.73
CA GLY A 68 -16.38 1.71 -8.94
C GLY A 68 -15.77 1.19 -7.64
N THR A 69 -14.55 0.69 -7.68
CA THR A 69 -13.86 0.13 -6.51
C THR A 69 -12.48 0.74 -6.35
N LEU A 70 -12.17 1.30 -5.17
CA LEU A 70 -10.80 1.67 -4.79
C LEU A 70 -10.15 0.50 -4.05
N VAL A 71 -8.94 0.14 -4.46
CA VAL A 71 -8.11 -0.87 -3.80
C VAL A 71 -6.88 -0.18 -3.21
N PHE A 72 -6.68 -0.34 -1.91
CA PHE A 72 -5.58 0.26 -1.16
C PHE A 72 -4.81 -0.80 -0.38
N TRP A 73 -3.49 -0.85 -0.54
CA TRP A 73 -2.65 -1.80 0.19
C TRP A 73 -1.25 -1.25 0.46
N LYS A 74 -0.51 -1.95 1.31
CA LYS A 74 0.89 -1.66 1.60
C LYS A 74 1.80 -2.72 1.02
N GLU A 75 2.93 -2.27 0.54
CA GLU A 75 4.01 -3.11 0.02
C GLU A 75 5.28 -2.82 0.83
N GLU A 76 6.11 -3.85 1.02
CA GLU A 76 7.43 -3.61 1.60
C GLU A 76 8.22 -2.72 0.66
N GLY A 77 8.39 -1.46 1.06
CA GLY A 77 9.37 -0.62 0.40
C GLY A 77 10.75 -1.23 0.62
N ASN A 78 11.63 -1.13 -0.37
CA ASN A 78 13.02 -1.47 -0.12
C ASN A 78 13.65 -0.35 0.72
N LEU A 79 13.36 -0.35 2.02
CA LEU A 79 13.83 0.62 3.01
C LEU A 79 15.37 0.60 3.16
N ARG A 80 16.05 -0.36 2.51
CA ARG A 80 17.50 -0.57 2.57
C ARG A 80 18.20 -0.35 1.22
N ASN A 81 17.49 -0.18 0.10
CA ASN A 81 18.11 0.24 -1.17
C ASN A 81 18.22 1.77 -1.18
N TYR A 82 19.36 2.25 -0.72
CA TYR A 82 19.81 3.63 -0.87
C TYR A 82 20.22 3.98 -2.31
N SER A 83 19.86 3.15 -3.31
CA SER A 83 20.21 3.36 -4.72
C SER A 83 19.46 4.52 -5.38
N SER A 84 18.49 5.10 -4.69
CA SER A 84 17.85 6.35 -5.05
C SER A 84 18.10 7.35 -3.93
N TYR A 85 18.29 8.62 -4.26
CA TYR A 85 18.58 9.73 -3.35
C TYR A 85 17.56 9.96 -2.22
N HIS A 86 16.56 9.08 -2.10
CA HIS A 86 15.43 9.13 -1.20
C HIS A 86 15.53 7.98 -0.18
N VAL A 87 15.46 8.34 1.10
CA VAL A 87 15.34 7.38 2.19
C VAL A 87 13.86 7.27 2.54
N PHE A 88 13.22 6.22 2.06
CA PHE A 88 11.83 5.91 2.41
C PHE A 88 11.75 5.50 3.88
N THR A 89 10.74 6.05 4.56
CA THR A 89 10.64 5.98 6.03
C THR A 89 9.46 5.13 6.50
N GLN A 90 8.60 4.75 5.58
CA GLN A 90 7.45 3.88 5.78
C GLN A 90 7.34 2.91 4.59
N ALA A 91 6.63 1.80 4.78
CA ALA A 91 6.21 0.93 3.67
C ALA A 91 5.45 1.73 2.61
N TRP A 92 5.63 1.34 1.35
CA TRP A 92 4.97 2.00 0.22
C TRP A 92 3.47 1.74 0.29
N ALA A 93 2.70 2.73 -0.12
CA ALA A 93 1.26 2.66 -0.22
C ALA A 93 0.90 2.56 -1.70
N ASN A 94 0.12 1.56 -2.08
CA ASN A 94 -0.38 1.40 -3.42
C ASN A 94 -1.86 1.71 -3.43
N VAL A 95 -2.30 2.43 -4.46
CA VAL A 95 -3.69 2.81 -4.67
C VAL A 95 -4.07 2.53 -6.12
N GLU A 96 -5.12 1.75 -6.32
CA GLU A 96 -5.74 1.50 -7.62
C GLU A 96 -7.22 1.79 -7.54
N ALA A 97 -7.83 2.08 -8.68
CA ALA A 97 -9.27 2.16 -8.79
C ALA A 97 -9.73 1.46 -10.07
N PHE A 98 -10.90 0.82 -10.00
CA PHE A 98 -11.54 0.11 -11.10
C PHE A 98 -12.94 0.67 -11.31
N ASP A 99 -13.38 0.75 -12.56
CA ASP A 99 -14.75 1.10 -12.90
C ASP A 99 -15.74 -0.03 -12.54
N PRO A 100 -17.07 0.18 -12.64
CA PRO A 100 -18.05 -0.84 -12.31
C PRO A 100 -17.97 -2.11 -13.17
N GLN A 101 -17.26 -2.07 -14.29
CA GLN A 101 -17.01 -3.21 -15.18
C GLN A 101 -15.70 -3.96 -14.82
N GLY A 102 -14.97 -3.49 -13.81
CA GLY A 102 -13.70 -4.06 -13.37
C GLY A 102 -12.50 -3.62 -14.21
N LYS A 103 -12.65 -2.62 -15.09
CA LYS A 103 -11.51 -2.04 -15.82
C LYS A 103 -10.82 -1.00 -14.95
N GLN A 104 -9.50 -1.05 -14.87
CA GLN A 104 -8.70 -0.07 -14.13
C GLN A 104 -8.88 1.34 -14.71
N PHE A 105 -9.00 2.33 -13.82
CA PHE A 105 -9.00 3.73 -14.22
C PHE A 105 -7.59 4.15 -14.68
N ASP A 106 -7.50 4.65 -15.91
CA ASP A 106 -6.24 5.14 -16.48
C ASP A 106 -5.83 6.53 -15.93
N ARG A 107 -6.74 7.23 -15.26
CA ARG A 107 -6.56 8.59 -14.71
C ARG A 107 -7.39 8.77 -13.44
N VAL A 108 -6.95 9.67 -12.58
CA VAL A 108 -7.70 10.07 -11.38
C VAL A 108 -8.74 11.13 -11.77
N PHE A 109 -10.00 10.92 -11.41
CA PHE A 109 -11.06 11.92 -11.53
C PHE A 109 -11.43 12.49 -10.15
N GLY A 110 -11.52 13.82 -10.05
CA GLY A 110 -11.86 14.51 -8.80
C GLY A 110 -10.65 14.76 -7.90
N ASN A 111 -10.92 15.05 -6.61
CA ASN A 111 -9.89 15.29 -5.61
C ASN A 111 -9.67 14.01 -4.80
N VAL A 112 -8.62 13.27 -5.13
CA VAL A 112 -8.17 12.11 -4.34
C VAL A 112 -6.81 12.46 -3.75
N GLN A 113 -6.64 12.20 -2.46
CA GLN A 113 -5.47 12.62 -1.71
C GLN A 113 -4.79 11.42 -1.06
N MET A 114 -3.51 11.22 -1.35
CA MET A 114 -2.67 10.31 -0.57
C MET A 114 -2.18 11.05 0.66
N PHE A 115 -2.17 10.36 1.79
CA PHE A 115 -1.61 10.92 3.02
C PHE A 115 -0.74 9.94 3.78
N PHE A 116 0.20 10.52 4.55
CA PHE A 116 1.03 9.80 5.50
C PHE A 116 1.04 10.56 6.83
N ASP A 117 0.55 9.94 7.89
CA ASP A 117 0.66 10.47 9.25
C ASP A 117 2.12 10.44 9.68
N LEU A 118 2.57 11.50 10.35
CA LEU A 118 3.95 11.65 10.81
C LEU A 118 4.15 11.14 12.23
N ASP A 119 5.39 10.77 12.54
CA ASP A 119 5.85 10.49 13.90
C ASP A 119 6.77 11.62 14.33
N VAL A 120 7.23 11.55 15.57
CA VAL A 120 8.09 12.58 16.16
C VAL A 120 9.37 12.81 15.34
N LEU A 121 9.97 11.76 14.76
CA LEU A 121 11.21 11.89 13.99
C LEU A 121 10.93 12.48 12.62
N GLN A 122 9.93 11.97 11.91
CA GLN A 122 9.55 12.46 10.60
C GLN A 122 9.07 13.91 10.64
N ARG A 123 8.31 14.29 11.68
CA ARG A 123 7.90 15.67 11.90
C ARG A 123 9.08 16.58 12.18
N ARG A 124 10.00 16.15 13.03
CA ARG A 124 11.25 16.87 13.27
C ARG A 124 12.03 17.07 11.97
N VAL A 125 12.21 16.03 11.15
CA VAL A 125 12.90 16.12 9.84
C VAL A 125 12.16 17.06 8.87
N TYR A 126 10.83 17.08 8.90
CA TYR A 126 10.02 18.02 8.13
C TYR A 126 10.24 19.47 8.59
N ASP A 127 10.23 19.72 9.90
CA ASP A 127 10.38 21.05 10.50
C ASP A 127 11.82 21.60 10.43
N GLU A 128 12.84 20.76 10.61
CA GLU A 128 14.27 21.14 10.57
C GLU A 128 14.78 21.38 9.14
N GLY A 129 14.12 20.80 8.15
CA GLY A 129 14.44 21.01 6.75
C GLY A 129 13.80 22.29 6.22
N SER A 130 14.54 23.09 5.47
CA SER A 130 13.97 24.18 4.66
C SER A 130 12.98 23.62 3.63
N GLU A 131 11.71 23.36 3.96
CA GLU A 131 10.60 22.89 3.10
C GLU A 131 10.86 21.65 2.16
N LYS A 132 12.09 21.12 2.11
CA LYS A 132 12.62 20.40 0.94
C LYS A 132 13.02 18.95 1.21
N ASN A 133 13.09 18.51 2.46
CA ASN A 133 13.65 17.19 2.75
C ASN A 133 12.57 16.11 2.76
N MET A 134 11.58 16.14 3.67
CA MET A 134 10.52 15.12 3.73
C MET A 134 9.38 15.43 2.78
N ASN A 135 9.06 14.52 1.85
CA ASN A 135 7.94 14.66 0.91
C ASN A 135 7.26 13.32 0.65
N ILE A 136 6.05 13.39 0.11
CA ILE A 136 5.42 12.25 -0.55
C ILE A 136 5.99 12.16 -1.97
N TRP A 137 6.36 10.95 -2.36
CA TRP A 137 6.85 10.60 -3.68
C TRP A 137 5.91 9.58 -4.31
N TYR A 138 5.76 9.63 -5.63
CA TYR A 138 5.04 8.63 -6.40
C TYR A 138 5.96 8.00 -7.43
N PHE A 139 5.76 6.73 -7.75
CA PHE A 139 6.54 6.04 -8.76
C PHE A 139 5.91 6.27 -10.14
N ASN A 140 6.59 7.04 -10.99
CA ASN A 140 6.20 7.19 -12.38
C ASN A 140 6.65 5.94 -13.15
N THR A 141 5.69 5.10 -13.51
CA THR A 141 5.92 3.85 -14.24
C THR A 141 6.41 4.09 -15.67
N PHE A 142 6.01 5.20 -16.30
CA PHE A 142 6.43 5.54 -17.66
C PHE A 142 7.92 5.93 -17.72
N GLU A 143 8.38 6.73 -16.75
CA GLU A 143 9.78 7.19 -16.68
C GLU A 143 10.68 6.25 -15.87
N GLY A 144 10.11 5.27 -15.18
CA GLY A 144 10.84 4.30 -14.37
C GLY A 144 11.50 4.90 -13.14
N GLY A 145 10.86 5.86 -12.46
CA GLY A 145 11.49 6.60 -11.36
C GLY A 145 10.54 7.25 -10.37
N TRP A 146 11.07 7.61 -9.21
CA TRP A 146 10.32 8.35 -8.19
C TRP A 146 10.25 9.84 -8.52
N ARG A 147 9.05 10.40 -8.43
CA ARG A 147 8.77 11.82 -8.63
C ARG A 147 8.20 12.41 -7.36
N LYS A 148 8.57 13.66 -7.07
CA LYS A 148 8.09 14.38 -5.90
C LYS A 148 6.63 14.78 -6.13
N CYS A 149 5.76 14.47 -5.18
CA CYS A 149 4.41 15.01 -5.18
C CYS A 149 4.36 16.39 -4.48
N PRO A 150 3.54 17.35 -4.95
CA PRO A 150 3.22 18.56 -4.21
C PRO A 150 2.65 18.21 -2.82
N THR A 151 3.48 18.30 -1.80
CA THR A 151 3.18 17.82 -0.45
C THR A 151 2.89 18.99 0.48
N GLY A 152 1.72 18.98 1.12
CA GLY A 152 1.34 19.91 2.17
C GLY A 152 1.26 19.24 3.54
N LEU A 153 1.42 20.01 4.62
CA LEU A 153 1.18 19.55 5.98
C LEU A 153 -0.28 19.86 6.38
N ALA A 154 -1.05 18.81 6.67
CA ALA A 154 -2.36 18.91 7.31
C ALA A 154 -2.25 18.55 8.80
N ASN A 155 -3.05 19.19 9.64
CA ASN A 155 -3.13 18.89 11.08
C ASN A 155 -4.55 18.43 11.41
N PRO A 156 -4.90 17.14 11.24
CA PRO A 156 -6.26 16.61 11.45
C PRO A 156 -6.67 16.54 12.94
N GLY A 157 -5.95 17.22 13.84
CA GLY A 157 -6.16 17.20 15.30
C GLY A 157 -5.17 16.28 16.03
N ARG A 158 -4.94 16.55 17.32
CA ARG A 158 -3.90 15.88 18.13
C ARG A 158 -4.15 14.38 18.36
N SER A 159 -5.39 13.90 18.28
CA SER A 159 -5.74 12.50 18.55
C SER A 159 -5.48 11.56 17.38
N VAL A 160 -5.64 12.04 16.14
CA VAL A 160 -5.53 11.22 14.92
C VAL A 160 -4.10 11.21 14.39
N ALA A 161 -3.49 12.40 14.26
CA ALA A 161 -2.10 12.56 13.82
C ALA A 161 -1.41 13.62 14.70
N PRO A 162 -0.93 13.25 15.90
CA PRO A 162 -0.37 14.21 16.87
C PRO A 162 0.79 15.04 16.33
N TYR A 163 1.49 14.52 15.32
CA TYR A 163 2.63 15.16 14.67
C TYR A 163 2.29 15.73 13.29
N GLY A 164 1.00 15.76 12.93
CA GLY A 164 0.52 16.17 11.62
C GLY A 164 0.58 15.04 10.59
N ARG A 165 0.07 15.34 9.40
CA ARG A 165 -0.11 14.44 8.26
C ARG A 165 0.41 15.14 7.02
N LEU A 166 1.27 14.49 6.25
CA LEU A 166 1.58 14.96 4.91
C LEU A 166 0.48 14.53 3.95
N VAL A 167 0.06 15.42 3.07
CA VAL A 167 -1.02 15.20 2.10
C VAL A 167 -0.54 15.61 0.72
N CYS A 168 -0.91 14.83 -0.29
CA CYS A 168 -0.55 15.00 -1.69
C CYS A 168 -1.79 14.67 -2.54
N PRO A 169 -2.22 15.53 -3.48
CA PRO A 169 -3.21 15.13 -4.47
C PRO A 169 -2.61 14.05 -5.38
N ILE A 170 -3.29 12.93 -5.55
CA ILE A 170 -2.83 11.90 -6.49
C ILE A 170 -3.17 12.32 -7.92
N THR A 171 -2.20 12.24 -8.82
CA THR A 171 -2.41 12.48 -10.26
C THR A 171 -2.65 11.17 -10.99
N ASP A 172 -2.04 10.09 -10.50
CA ASP A 172 -2.06 8.76 -11.10
C ASP A 172 -2.27 7.71 -10.02
N PHE A 173 -3.07 6.69 -10.32
CA PHE A 173 -3.12 5.49 -9.49
C PHE A 173 -1.78 4.76 -9.56
N GLY A 174 -1.33 4.19 -8.44
CA GLY A 174 -0.07 3.48 -8.35
C GLY A 174 0.58 3.59 -6.98
N ARG A 175 1.91 3.65 -6.98
CA ARG A 175 2.74 3.49 -5.78
C ARG A 175 3.21 4.83 -5.23
N TYR A 176 3.06 5.00 -3.93
CA TYR A 176 3.42 6.19 -3.17
C TYR A 176 4.30 5.83 -1.96
N GLY A 177 5.14 6.78 -1.54
CA GLY A 177 5.95 6.62 -0.34
C GLY A 177 6.37 7.96 0.24
N ILE A 178 6.62 7.97 1.55
CA ILE A 178 7.16 9.13 2.26
C ILE A 178 8.67 8.95 2.46
N ALA A 179 9.45 9.91 1.99
CA ALA A 179 10.90 9.86 2.04
C ALA A 179 11.52 11.23 2.27
N TRP A 180 12.70 11.25 2.90
CA TRP A 180 13.58 12.41 2.83
C TRP A 180 14.67 12.23 1.78
N THR A 181 15.02 13.32 1.10
CA THR A 181 16.14 13.32 0.16
C THR A 181 17.45 13.56 0.92
N LEU A 182 18.45 12.72 0.70
CA LEU A 182 19.80 12.97 1.23
C LEU A 182 20.43 14.12 0.43
N PRO A 183 20.99 15.16 1.09
CA PRO A 183 21.80 16.13 0.38
C PRO A 183 23.02 15.39 -0.18
N THR A 184 23.11 15.27 -1.50
CA THR A 184 24.27 14.64 -2.13
C THR A 184 25.52 15.47 -1.87
N LEU A 185 26.67 14.80 -1.81
CA LEU A 185 27.98 15.47 -1.88
C LEU A 185 28.06 16.40 -3.10
N GLN A 186 27.38 16.05 -4.20
CA GLN A 186 27.29 16.85 -5.41
C GLN A 186 26.53 18.17 -5.22
N MET A 187 25.39 18.20 -4.51
CA MET A 187 24.71 19.46 -4.15
C MET A 187 25.55 20.34 -3.22
N LYS A 188 26.34 19.73 -2.31
CA LYS A 188 27.30 20.47 -1.48
C LYS A 188 28.45 21.04 -2.32
N LEU A 189 28.94 20.28 -3.31
CA LEU A 189 29.98 20.71 -4.25
C LEU A 189 29.49 21.82 -5.18
N GLU A 190 28.32 21.70 -5.80
CA GLU A 190 27.73 22.72 -6.69
C GLU A 190 27.47 24.04 -5.95
N LYS A 191 27.04 23.96 -4.69
CA LYS A 191 26.87 25.14 -3.82
C LYS A 191 28.21 25.78 -3.41
N GLN A 192 29.27 24.97 -3.25
CA GLN A 192 30.62 25.48 -2.93
C GLN A 192 31.37 26.02 -4.14
N MET A 193 31.08 25.50 -5.34
CA MET A 193 31.70 25.93 -6.60
C MET A 193 31.04 27.16 -7.22
N GLY A 194 30.00 27.73 -6.60
CA GLY A 194 29.38 28.97 -7.06
C GLY A 194 28.66 28.87 -8.41
N THR A 195 28.36 27.65 -8.86
CA THR A 195 27.71 27.38 -10.16
C THR A 195 26.20 27.15 -9.99
N SER A 196 25.52 28.05 -9.29
CA SER A 196 24.08 28.25 -9.51
C SER A 196 23.88 29.62 -10.15
N PRO A 197 23.03 29.73 -11.20
CA PRO A 197 22.71 31.01 -11.81
C PRO A 197 22.10 31.99 -10.81
#